data_AF-A0A831YGM2-F1
#
_entry.id   AF-A0A831YGM2-F1
#
_cell.length_a   1.000
_cell.length_b   1.000
_cell.length_c   1.000
_cell.angle_alpha   90.00
_cell.angle_beta   90.00
_cell.angle_gamma   90.00
#
_symmetry.space_group_name_H-M   'P 1'
#
loop_
_entity.id
_entity.type
_entity.pdbx_description
1 polymer ?
#
loop_
_entity_poly.entity_id
_entity_poly.type
_entity_poly.pdbx_seq_one_letter_code
_entity_poly.pdbx_strand_id
1 'polypeptide(L)'
;MAVLVVFAGGRSSRFGRDKCTYVHGGRRLIDYVIEAGREAVDKVVIAAGQNTHLYPGEEVVADSPRFSGPLAAVDSAVQLFDETLIFAPCDAPHLRPAAFKELLRAEAPLSVWVFPNGRVESTIFKAEPTAAREALRLLAQHRRSRLDDLFRLVPTEFLAVEKHEADPTWLLNVNKAQDLAGAAPAFKHKVFLDDYLLRWGEPPLARWLTLGDVEALRTEFLRYVEVGLLSMAAHVAKDLGTPSFRALAEVIYEAVDIEKARQG
;
A
#
# COMPACT_ATOMS: atom_id res chain seq x y z
N MET A 1 -4.03 9.58 -18.75
CA MET A 1 -3.76 8.15 -18.98
C MET A 1 -3.10 7.60 -17.74
N ALA A 2 -3.43 6.38 -17.34
CA ALA A 2 -2.90 5.75 -16.14
C ALA A 2 -2.47 4.29 -16.40
N VAL A 3 -1.53 3.80 -15.59
CA VAL A 3 -1.03 2.41 -15.65
C VAL A 3 -1.26 1.74 -14.31
N LEU A 4 -1.92 0.57 -14.31
CA LEU A 4 -1.99 -0.30 -13.14
C LEU A 4 -0.77 -1.22 -13.12
N VAL A 5 -0.07 -1.24 -12.00
CA VAL A 5 1.03 -2.14 -11.70
C VAL A 5 0.57 -3.13 -10.64
N VAL A 6 0.44 -4.40 -11.01
CA VAL A 6 -0.02 -5.44 -10.09
C VAL A 6 1.18 -6.11 -9.41
N PHE A 7 1.26 -6.05 -8.08
CA PHE A 7 2.29 -6.73 -7.30
C PHE A 7 2.05 -8.24 -7.30
N ALA A 8 2.95 -8.99 -7.92
CA ALA A 8 2.81 -10.43 -8.13
C ALA A 8 4.11 -11.25 -7.92
N GLY A 9 5.15 -10.62 -7.36
CA GLY A 9 6.47 -11.23 -7.15
C GLY A 9 6.74 -11.85 -5.78
N GLY A 10 5.75 -11.89 -4.89
CA GLY A 10 5.91 -12.45 -3.54
C GLY A 10 6.10 -13.98 -3.54
N ARG A 11 6.95 -14.48 -2.64
CA ARG A 11 7.07 -15.92 -2.35
C ARG A 11 5.93 -16.39 -1.45
N SER A 12 4.71 -16.46 -1.97
CA SER A 12 3.58 -17.03 -1.22
C SER A 12 3.22 -18.41 -1.76
N SER A 13 3.71 -19.47 -1.09
CA SER A 13 3.34 -20.87 -1.35
C SER A 13 2.20 -21.39 -0.43
N ARG A 14 1.44 -20.48 0.19
CA ARG A 14 0.43 -20.81 1.21
C ARG A 14 -0.85 -21.50 0.67
N PHE A 15 -0.90 -21.74 -0.64
CA PHE A 15 -1.93 -22.51 -1.34
C PHE A 15 -1.40 -23.80 -2.01
N GLY A 16 -0.18 -24.22 -1.69
CA GLY A 16 0.51 -25.32 -2.41
C GLY A 16 0.94 -24.95 -3.84
N ARG A 17 0.60 -23.75 -4.30
CA ARG A 17 0.99 -23.08 -5.55
C ARG A 17 1.13 -21.58 -5.29
N ASP A 18 1.65 -20.84 -6.26
CA ASP A 18 1.69 -19.38 -6.20
C ASP A 18 0.29 -18.79 -6.02
N LYS A 19 0.17 -17.88 -5.04
CA LYS A 19 -1.09 -17.27 -4.61
C LYS A 19 -1.79 -16.48 -5.72
N CYS A 20 -1.05 -15.71 -6.51
CA CYS A 20 -1.62 -14.86 -7.56
C CYS A 20 -2.27 -15.70 -8.67
N THR A 21 -1.72 -16.89 -8.93
CA THR A 21 -2.23 -17.86 -9.92
C THR A 21 -3.25 -18.85 -9.35
N TYR A 22 -3.60 -18.74 -8.07
CA TYR A 22 -4.64 -19.58 -7.48
C TYR A 22 -5.98 -19.35 -8.19
N VAL A 23 -6.66 -20.44 -8.56
CA VAL A 23 -7.91 -20.39 -9.31
C VAL A 23 -9.09 -20.45 -8.35
N HIS A 24 -9.92 -19.41 -8.36
CA HIS A 24 -11.18 -19.33 -7.65
C HIS A 24 -12.29 -18.97 -8.66
N GLY A 25 -13.45 -19.62 -8.57
CA GLY A 25 -14.55 -19.34 -9.51
C GLY A 25 -14.19 -19.52 -10.99
N GLY A 26 -13.20 -20.37 -11.31
CA GLY A 26 -12.71 -20.60 -12.68
C GLY A 26 -11.70 -19.56 -13.20
N ARG A 27 -11.27 -18.59 -12.37
CA ARG A 27 -10.33 -17.51 -12.75
C ARG A 27 -9.19 -17.38 -11.75
N ARG A 28 -8.02 -16.87 -12.18
CA ARG A 28 -6.89 -16.64 -11.24
C ARG A 28 -7.21 -15.44 -10.34
N LEU A 29 -6.70 -15.40 -9.11
CA LEU A 29 -6.88 -14.24 -8.23
C LEU A 29 -6.44 -12.93 -8.88
N ILE A 30 -5.31 -12.95 -9.58
CA ILE A 30 -4.80 -11.78 -10.30
C ILE A 30 -5.77 -11.28 -11.39
N ASP A 31 -6.55 -12.17 -12.02
CA ASP A 31 -7.46 -11.79 -13.10
C ASP A 31 -8.62 -10.91 -12.58
N TYR A 32 -9.02 -11.06 -11.31
CA TYR A 32 -10.03 -10.20 -10.70
C TYR A 32 -9.52 -8.76 -10.56
N VAL A 33 -8.26 -8.61 -10.14
CA VAL A 33 -7.61 -7.30 -9.97
C VAL A 33 -7.37 -6.64 -11.33
N ILE A 34 -6.89 -7.40 -12.32
CA ILE A 34 -6.66 -6.91 -13.69
C ILE A 34 -7.96 -6.39 -14.31
N GLU A 35 -9.06 -7.16 -14.21
CA GLU A 35 -10.34 -6.73 -14.77
C GLU A 35 -10.88 -5.47 -14.09
N ALA A 36 -10.83 -5.40 -12.75
CA ALA A 36 -11.22 -4.20 -12.02
C ALA A 36 -10.37 -2.98 -12.44
N GLY A 37 -9.08 -3.20 -12.70
CA GLY A 37 -8.15 -2.17 -13.16
C GLY A 37 -8.45 -1.67 -14.56
N ARG A 38 -8.75 -2.56 -15.52
CA ARG A 38 -9.02 -2.21 -16.93
C ARG A 38 -10.19 -1.26 -17.11
N GLU A 39 -11.11 -1.20 -16.14
CA GLU A 39 -12.22 -0.23 -16.14
C GLU A 39 -11.84 1.17 -15.63
N ALA A 40 -10.62 1.34 -15.13
CA ALA A 40 -10.12 2.58 -14.53
C ALA A 40 -8.81 3.09 -15.16
N VAL A 41 -8.02 2.23 -15.82
CA VAL A 41 -6.72 2.57 -16.40
C VAL A 41 -6.58 2.12 -17.85
N ASP A 42 -5.64 2.72 -18.58
CA ASP A 42 -5.41 2.44 -20.01
C ASP A 42 -4.50 1.23 -20.22
N LYS A 43 -3.66 0.91 -19.23
CA LYS A 43 -2.64 -0.13 -19.33
C LYS A 43 -2.49 -0.88 -18.02
N VAL A 44 -2.22 -2.19 -18.11
CA VAL A 44 -1.92 -3.04 -16.95
C VAL A 44 -0.58 -3.73 -17.16
N VAL A 45 0.26 -3.73 -16.15
CA VAL A 45 1.54 -4.45 -16.11
C VAL A 45 1.67 -5.22 -14.80
N ILE A 46 2.43 -6.32 -14.84
CA ILE A 46 2.63 -7.20 -13.69
C ILE A 46 4.06 -7.04 -13.17
N ALA A 47 4.19 -6.65 -11.90
CA ALA A 47 5.47 -6.71 -11.20
C ALA A 47 5.66 -8.11 -10.61
N ALA A 48 6.19 -9.02 -11.44
CA ALA A 48 6.24 -10.45 -11.14
C ALA A 48 7.48 -10.88 -10.35
N GLY A 49 8.44 -10.00 -10.07
CA GLY A 49 9.70 -10.37 -9.44
C GLY A 49 10.38 -11.56 -10.13
N GLN A 50 10.62 -12.65 -9.39
CA GLN A 50 11.22 -13.90 -9.92
C GLN A 50 10.21 -14.82 -10.64
N ASN A 51 8.92 -14.46 -10.63
CA ASN A 51 7.80 -15.30 -11.08
C ASN A 51 7.33 -14.95 -12.51
N THR A 52 8.15 -14.33 -13.34
CA THR A 52 7.78 -13.90 -14.71
C THR A 52 7.17 -15.04 -15.55
N HIS A 53 7.70 -16.26 -15.39
CA HIS A 53 7.22 -17.47 -16.06
C HIS A 53 5.75 -17.86 -15.74
N LEU A 54 5.16 -17.32 -14.67
CA LEU A 54 3.76 -17.59 -14.29
C LEU A 54 2.75 -16.72 -15.07
N TYR A 55 3.22 -15.73 -15.82
CA TYR A 55 2.37 -14.75 -16.51
C TYR A 55 2.64 -14.71 -18.02
N PRO A 56 2.50 -15.85 -18.73
CA PRO A 56 2.72 -15.88 -20.17
C PRO A 56 1.72 -14.98 -20.90
N GLY A 57 2.22 -14.11 -21.77
CA GLY A 57 1.39 -13.20 -22.58
C GLY A 57 1.01 -11.89 -21.89
N GLU A 58 1.35 -11.71 -20.62
CA GLU A 58 1.16 -10.44 -19.90
C GLU A 58 2.43 -9.58 -19.99
N GLU A 59 2.27 -8.25 -19.94
CA GLU A 59 3.41 -7.34 -19.84
C GLU A 59 3.96 -7.36 -18.40
N VAL A 60 5.25 -7.64 -18.25
CA VAL A 60 5.91 -7.83 -16.96
C VAL A 60 7.02 -6.82 -16.76
N VAL A 61 7.07 -6.23 -15.55
CA VAL A 61 8.15 -5.35 -15.10
C VAL A 61 9.05 -6.10 -14.13
N ALA A 62 10.36 -6.02 -14.34
CA ALA A 62 11.35 -6.57 -13.43
C ALA A 62 11.54 -5.67 -12.20
N ASP A 63 11.71 -6.28 -11.03
CA ASP A 63 11.95 -5.54 -9.79
C ASP A 63 13.29 -4.80 -9.81
N SER A 64 13.30 -3.61 -9.22
CA SER A 64 14.51 -2.79 -9.12
C SER A 64 15.53 -3.44 -8.17
N PRO A 65 16.81 -3.50 -8.54
CA PRO A 65 17.85 -4.03 -7.66
C PRO A 65 18.16 -3.09 -6.47
N ARG A 66 17.62 -1.86 -6.46
CA ARG A 66 17.87 -0.88 -5.39
C ARG A 66 17.08 -1.17 -4.11
N PHE A 67 16.01 -1.96 -4.20
CA PHE A 67 15.06 -2.18 -3.12
C PHE A 67 14.69 -3.65 -2.98
N SER A 68 13.99 -3.96 -1.90
CA SER A 68 13.33 -5.25 -1.70
C SER A 68 11.83 -5.08 -1.48
N GLY A 69 11.07 -6.14 -1.71
CA GLY A 69 9.61 -6.13 -1.54
C GLY A 69 8.89 -5.20 -2.53
N PRO A 70 7.67 -4.76 -2.21
CA PRO A 70 6.85 -3.94 -3.11
C PRO A 70 7.54 -2.65 -3.58
N LEU A 71 8.41 -2.04 -2.77
CA LEU A 71 9.11 -0.82 -3.16
C LEU A 71 10.04 -1.02 -4.37
N ALA A 72 10.52 -2.25 -4.61
CA ALA A 72 11.30 -2.58 -5.80
C ALA A 72 10.48 -2.51 -7.09
N ALA A 73 9.22 -2.97 -7.02
CA ALA A 73 8.28 -2.85 -8.12
C ALA A 73 7.87 -1.40 -8.37
N VAL A 74 7.60 -0.64 -7.29
CA VAL A 74 7.30 0.79 -7.38
C VAL A 74 8.44 1.54 -8.03
N ASP A 75 9.67 1.29 -7.59
CA ASP A 75 10.85 1.94 -8.14
C ASP A 75 11.03 1.65 -9.64
N SER A 76 10.91 0.40 -10.07
CA SER A 76 10.97 0.06 -11.49
C SER A 76 9.88 0.74 -12.30
N ALA A 77 8.63 0.69 -11.84
CA ALA A 77 7.50 1.26 -12.54
C ALA A 77 7.65 2.78 -12.72
N VAL A 78 8.05 3.51 -11.67
CA VAL A 78 8.24 4.96 -11.79
C VAL A 78 9.40 5.30 -12.71
N GLN A 79 10.40 4.45 -12.93
CA GLN A 79 11.46 4.74 -13.93
C GLN A 79 11.02 4.45 -15.37
N LEU A 80 10.05 3.55 -15.57
CA LEU A 80 9.61 3.10 -16.89
C LEU A 80 8.47 3.93 -17.48
N PHE A 81 7.62 4.47 -16.61
CA PHE A 81 6.42 5.20 -17.01
C PHE A 81 6.49 6.64 -16.52
N ASP A 82 5.97 7.55 -17.34
CA ASP A 82 5.76 8.96 -16.98
C ASP A 82 4.28 9.25 -16.67
N GLU A 83 3.38 8.35 -17.03
CA GLU A 83 1.96 8.37 -16.70
C GLU A 83 1.70 8.12 -15.21
N THR A 84 0.55 8.59 -14.72
CA THR A 84 0.09 8.29 -13.36
C THR A 84 0.01 6.77 -13.14
N LEU A 85 0.60 6.31 -12.04
CA LEU A 85 0.64 4.90 -11.69
C LEU A 85 -0.39 4.59 -10.61
N ILE A 86 -1.02 3.43 -10.72
CA ILE A 86 -1.76 2.80 -9.63
C ILE A 86 -1.06 1.49 -9.30
N PHE A 87 -0.97 1.16 -8.03
CA PHE A 87 -0.46 -0.10 -7.55
C PHE A 87 -1.57 -0.87 -6.85
N ALA A 88 -1.59 -2.19 -7.01
CA ALA A 88 -2.49 -3.09 -6.30
C ALA A 88 -1.84 -4.46 -6.10
N PRO A 89 -2.14 -5.20 -5.02
CA PRO A 89 -1.68 -6.56 -4.87
C PRO A 89 -2.50 -7.51 -5.76
N CYS A 90 -1.89 -8.62 -6.21
CA CYS A 90 -2.56 -9.63 -7.02
C CYS A 90 -3.68 -10.39 -6.27
N ASP A 91 -3.80 -10.21 -4.95
CA ASP A 91 -4.57 -11.05 -4.04
C ASP A 91 -5.75 -10.33 -3.37
N ALA A 92 -6.19 -9.22 -3.93
CA ALA A 92 -7.41 -8.50 -3.52
C ALA A 92 -8.56 -8.73 -4.53
N PRO A 93 -9.18 -9.93 -4.58
CA PRO A 93 -10.16 -10.28 -5.62
C PRO A 93 -11.50 -9.53 -5.51
N HIS A 94 -11.75 -8.86 -4.38
CA HIS A 94 -12.94 -8.04 -4.17
C HIS A 94 -12.75 -6.59 -4.60
N LEU A 95 -11.54 -6.20 -5.02
CA LEU A 95 -11.23 -4.85 -5.46
C LEU A 95 -12.14 -4.42 -6.61
N ARG A 96 -12.54 -3.15 -6.60
CA ARG A 96 -13.53 -2.59 -7.54
C ARG A 96 -12.94 -1.45 -8.36
N PRO A 97 -13.45 -1.23 -9.60
CA PRO A 97 -13.08 -0.09 -10.41
C PRO A 97 -13.24 1.26 -9.70
N ALA A 98 -14.28 1.38 -8.85
CA ALA A 98 -14.52 2.59 -8.06
C ALA A 98 -13.34 2.93 -7.14
N ALA A 99 -12.73 1.94 -6.48
CA ALA A 99 -11.60 2.16 -5.58
C ALA A 99 -10.38 2.77 -6.31
N PHE A 100 -10.16 2.36 -7.56
CA PHE A 100 -9.12 2.95 -8.41
C PHE A 100 -9.46 4.36 -8.88
N LYS A 101 -10.73 4.59 -9.23
CA LYS A 101 -11.21 5.89 -9.70
C LYS A 101 -11.09 6.97 -8.62
N GLU A 102 -11.37 6.65 -7.35
CA GLU A 102 -11.17 7.62 -6.26
C GLU A 102 -9.69 7.94 -6.04
N LEU A 103 -8.79 6.94 -6.08
CA LEU A 103 -7.35 7.19 -5.99
C LEU A 103 -6.85 8.14 -7.10
N LEU A 104 -7.35 7.96 -8.33
CA LEU A 104 -7.00 8.82 -9.47
C LEU A 104 -7.57 10.24 -9.38
N ARG A 105 -8.68 10.45 -8.66
CA ARG A 105 -9.27 11.79 -8.47
C ARG A 105 -8.50 12.63 -7.46
N ALA A 106 -7.75 12.01 -6.56
CA ALA A 106 -6.93 12.71 -5.58
C ALA A 106 -5.87 13.59 -6.27
N GLU A 107 -5.82 14.87 -5.86
CA GLU A 107 -4.93 15.87 -6.46
C GLU A 107 -3.47 15.72 -6.00
N ALA A 108 -3.27 15.12 -4.82
CA ALA A 108 -1.94 14.91 -4.27
C ALA A 108 -1.09 13.97 -5.16
N PRO A 109 0.25 14.12 -5.17
CA PRO A 109 1.11 13.23 -5.95
C PRO A 109 0.93 11.75 -5.60
N LEU A 110 0.65 11.43 -4.33
CA LEU A 110 0.24 10.09 -3.91
C LEU A 110 -1.18 10.13 -3.32
N SER A 111 -1.90 9.03 -3.45
CA SER A 111 -3.09 8.77 -2.65
C SER A 111 -3.18 7.31 -2.26
N VAL A 112 -3.73 7.01 -1.09
CA VAL A 112 -3.78 5.65 -0.52
C VAL A 112 -5.00 5.49 0.36
N TRP A 113 -5.56 4.27 0.40
CA TRP A 113 -6.72 3.98 1.24
C TRP A 113 -6.36 3.77 2.72
N VAL A 114 -7.28 4.17 3.61
CA VAL A 114 -7.18 3.98 5.05
C VAL A 114 -8.48 3.39 5.60
N PHE A 115 -8.35 2.28 6.31
CA PHE A 115 -9.45 1.65 7.03
C PHE A 115 -9.88 2.48 8.24
N PRO A 116 -11.13 2.32 8.72
CA PRO A 116 -11.67 3.10 9.83
C PRO A 116 -10.82 3.04 11.11
N ASN A 117 -10.14 1.92 11.37
CA ASN A 117 -9.26 1.78 12.54
C ASN A 117 -7.89 2.48 12.40
N GLY A 118 -7.65 3.23 11.32
CA GLY A 118 -6.40 3.96 11.11
C GLY A 118 -5.30 3.12 10.47
N ARG A 119 -5.63 1.93 9.93
CA ARG A 119 -4.71 1.14 9.13
C ARG A 119 -4.68 1.62 7.69
N VAL A 120 -3.50 2.00 7.22
CA VAL A 120 -3.24 2.30 5.80
C VAL A 120 -3.14 0.99 5.00
N GLU A 121 -3.84 0.91 3.87
CA GLU A 121 -3.68 -0.16 2.89
C GLU A 121 -2.60 0.21 1.88
N SER A 122 -1.35 0.07 2.32
CA SER A 122 -0.18 0.59 1.62
C SER A 122 0.07 -0.06 0.26
N THR A 123 -0.57 -1.19 -0.06
CA THR A 123 -0.38 -1.87 -1.34
C THR A 123 -1.37 -1.46 -2.42
N ILE A 124 -2.38 -0.63 -2.09
CA ILE A 124 -3.38 -0.11 -3.02
C ILE A 124 -3.32 1.41 -3.02
N PHE A 125 -2.55 2.00 -3.95
CA PHE A 125 -2.26 3.43 -3.94
C PHE A 125 -1.99 3.97 -5.35
N LYS A 126 -2.16 5.28 -5.52
CA LYS A 126 -1.76 6.02 -6.72
C LYS A 126 -0.46 6.75 -6.48
N ALA A 127 0.37 6.87 -7.52
CA ALA A 127 1.60 7.64 -7.50
C ALA A 127 1.85 8.39 -8.81
N GLU A 128 2.22 9.67 -8.70
CA GLU A 128 2.85 10.42 -9.79
C GLU A 128 4.35 10.09 -9.86
N PRO A 129 4.87 9.60 -11.00
CA PRO A 129 6.26 9.14 -11.11
C PRO A 129 7.29 10.18 -10.68
N THR A 130 7.14 11.45 -11.10
CA THR A 130 8.13 12.51 -10.82
C THR A 130 8.34 12.72 -9.33
N ALA A 131 7.26 12.80 -8.55
CA ALA A 131 7.33 13.01 -7.10
C ALA A 131 7.87 11.76 -6.38
N ALA A 132 7.44 10.58 -6.79
CA ALA A 132 7.91 9.32 -6.20
C ALA A 132 9.42 9.09 -6.45
N ARG A 133 9.93 9.42 -7.66
CA ARG A 133 11.35 9.25 -8.02
C ARG A 133 12.29 9.96 -7.05
N GLU A 134 11.95 11.17 -6.61
CA GLU A 134 12.79 11.94 -5.68
C GLU A 134 12.88 11.27 -4.30
N ALA A 135 11.73 10.90 -3.72
CA ALA A 135 11.68 10.20 -2.45
C ALA A 135 12.41 8.85 -2.51
N LEU A 136 12.24 8.09 -3.60
CA LEU A 136 12.93 6.82 -3.81
C LEU A 136 14.46 6.99 -3.87
N ARG A 137 14.99 8.07 -4.45
CA ARG A 137 16.44 8.31 -4.40
C ARG A 137 16.95 8.45 -2.97
N LEU A 138 16.25 9.19 -2.12
CA LEU A 138 16.60 9.34 -0.70
C LEU A 138 16.51 8.00 0.03
N LEU A 139 15.42 7.24 -0.16
CA LEU A 139 15.25 5.93 0.48
C LEU A 139 16.35 4.95 0.07
N ALA A 140 16.75 4.94 -1.22
CA ALA A 140 17.84 4.09 -1.70
C ALA A 140 19.18 4.45 -1.05
N GLN A 141 19.50 5.75 -0.93
CA GLN A 141 20.73 6.23 -0.29
C GLN A 141 20.85 5.74 1.17
N HIS A 142 19.72 5.70 1.88
CA HIS A 142 19.66 5.25 3.28
C HIS A 142 19.24 3.78 3.45
N ARG A 143 19.21 2.99 2.37
CA ARG A 143 18.84 1.56 2.36
C ARG A 143 17.49 1.26 3.03
N ARG A 144 16.52 2.16 2.86
CA ARG A 144 15.14 2.01 3.33
C ARG A 144 14.32 1.28 2.26
N SER A 145 13.58 0.24 2.65
CA SER A 145 12.73 -0.55 1.73
C SER A 145 11.28 -0.71 2.18
N ARG A 146 10.87 0.02 3.23
CA ARG A 146 9.47 0.02 3.68
C ARG A 146 8.65 0.90 2.75
N LEU A 147 7.59 0.34 2.15
CA LEU A 147 6.72 1.06 1.22
C LEU A 147 6.10 2.31 1.84
N ASP A 148 5.67 2.22 3.09
CA ASP A 148 5.07 3.33 3.85
C ASP A 148 5.98 4.56 3.97
N ASP A 149 7.31 4.37 3.88
CA ASP A 149 8.24 5.51 3.90
C ASP A 149 8.05 6.43 2.69
N LEU A 150 7.46 5.95 1.59
CA LEU A 150 7.11 6.77 0.45
C LEU A 150 6.05 7.82 0.82
N PHE A 151 4.99 7.42 1.53
CA PHE A 151 3.93 8.32 1.99
C PHE A 151 4.39 9.32 3.05
N ARG A 152 5.48 9.02 3.75
CA ARG A 152 6.11 9.92 4.75
C ARG A 152 6.94 11.02 4.10
N LEU A 153 7.42 10.80 2.87
CA LEU A 153 8.30 11.72 2.15
C LEU A 153 7.57 12.55 1.09
N VAL A 154 6.53 12.01 0.48
CA VAL A 154 5.80 12.66 -0.60
C VAL A 154 4.44 13.13 -0.09
N PRO A 155 3.96 14.33 -0.48
CA PRO A 155 2.61 14.75 -0.14
C PRO A 155 1.59 13.69 -0.59
N THR A 156 0.77 13.24 0.35
CA THR A 156 -0.11 12.07 0.17
C THR A 156 -1.51 12.38 0.68
N GLU A 157 -2.51 12.08 -0.13
CA GLU A 157 -3.90 12.10 0.29
C GLU A 157 -4.32 10.71 0.81
N PHE A 158 -4.63 10.64 2.09
CA PHE A 158 -5.10 9.43 2.75
C PHE A 158 -6.62 9.38 2.66
N LEU A 159 -7.16 8.46 1.86
CA LEU A 159 -8.58 8.34 1.57
C LEU A 159 -9.28 7.47 2.63
N ALA A 160 -10.26 8.03 3.32
CA ALA A 160 -11.03 7.30 4.32
C ALA A 160 -12.09 6.43 3.63
N VAL A 161 -12.08 5.13 3.91
CA VAL A 161 -13.09 4.20 3.38
C VAL A 161 -14.53 4.67 3.69
N GLU A 162 -14.75 5.25 4.87
CA GLU A 162 -16.07 5.73 5.30
C GLU A 162 -16.55 6.94 4.51
N LYS A 163 -15.68 7.95 4.28
CA LYS A 163 -16.04 9.16 3.53
C LYS A 163 -16.42 8.87 2.08
N HIS A 164 -15.78 7.87 1.48
CA HIS A 164 -16.04 7.45 0.10
C HIS A 164 -17.12 6.37 -0.02
N GLU A 165 -17.78 6.01 1.09
CA GLU A 165 -18.79 4.95 1.15
C GLU A 165 -18.31 3.63 0.52
N ALA A 166 -17.00 3.39 0.57
CA ALA A 166 -16.38 2.19 0.00
C ALA A 166 -16.61 1.01 0.96
N ASP A 167 -16.85 -0.17 0.41
CA ASP A 167 -16.92 -1.39 1.22
C ASP A 167 -15.48 -1.79 1.62
N PRO A 168 -15.14 -1.90 2.92
CA PRO A 168 -13.81 -2.30 3.36
C PRO A 168 -13.34 -3.64 2.77
N THR A 169 -14.27 -4.53 2.39
CA THR A 169 -13.94 -5.83 1.77
C THR A 169 -13.20 -5.68 0.45
N TRP A 170 -13.39 -4.57 -0.28
CA TRP A 170 -12.72 -4.32 -1.55
C TRP A 170 -11.20 -4.28 -1.42
N LEU A 171 -10.72 -3.86 -0.25
CA LEU A 171 -9.31 -3.64 0.03
C LEU A 171 -8.66 -4.84 0.73
N LEU A 172 -9.41 -5.92 0.99
CA LEU A 172 -8.89 -7.08 1.70
C LEU A 172 -8.10 -8.01 0.78
N ASN A 173 -6.84 -8.21 1.14
CA ASN A 173 -6.00 -9.27 0.56
C ASN A 173 -6.50 -10.63 1.07
N VAL A 174 -6.56 -11.66 0.23
CA VAL A 174 -7.00 -13.03 0.58
C VAL A 174 -5.79 -13.89 0.85
N ASN A 175 -5.51 -14.33 2.07
CA ASN A 175 -4.31 -15.12 2.40
C ASN A 175 -4.51 -16.63 2.35
N LYS A 176 -5.75 -17.10 2.55
CA LYS A 176 -6.15 -18.50 2.53
C LYS A 176 -7.50 -18.64 1.81
N ALA A 177 -7.86 -19.84 1.36
CA ALA A 177 -9.11 -20.06 0.60
C ALA A 177 -10.36 -19.61 1.37
N GLN A 178 -10.36 -19.82 2.68
CA GLN A 178 -11.42 -19.36 3.60
C GLN A 178 -11.62 -17.82 3.61
N ASP A 179 -10.62 -17.03 3.19
CA ASP A 179 -10.75 -15.58 3.12
C ASP A 179 -11.57 -15.13 1.89
N LEU A 180 -11.78 -16.01 0.89
CA LEU A 180 -12.50 -15.70 -0.36
C LEU A 180 -14.00 -15.47 -0.16
N ALA A 181 -14.53 -15.85 1.01
CA ALA A 181 -15.92 -15.56 1.37
C ALA A 181 -16.17 -14.05 1.57
N GLY A 182 -15.11 -13.23 1.69
CA GLY A 182 -15.22 -11.77 1.66
C GLY A 182 -16.01 -11.17 2.82
N ALA A 183 -15.96 -11.78 4.00
CA ALA A 183 -16.70 -11.26 5.14
C ALA A 183 -16.18 -9.88 5.56
N ALA A 184 -17.11 -8.93 5.74
CA ALA A 184 -16.78 -7.57 6.13
C ALA A 184 -16.02 -7.55 7.48
N PRO A 185 -14.90 -6.83 7.57
CA PRO A 185 -14.18 -6.69 8.81
C PRO A 185 -14.98 -5.83 9.79
N ALA A 186 -14.92 -6.17 11.07
CA ALA A 186 -15.51 -5.37 12.14
C ALA A 186 -14.43 -4.46 12.74
N PHE A 187 -14.71 -3.17 12.84
CA PHE A 187 -13.80 -2.20 13.43
C PHE A 187 -14.26 -1.82 14.84
N LYS A 188 -13.49 -2.24 15.85
CA LYS A 188 -13.77 -1.91 17.26
C LYS A 188 -13.70 -0.41 17.54
N HIS A 189 -12.73 0.25 16.92
CA HIS A 189 -12.53 1.69 17.01
C HIS A 189 -12.47 2.26 15.60
N LYS A 190 -13.18 3.37 15.37
CA LYS A 190 -13.15 4.12 14.12
C LYS A 190 -12.51 5.49 14.39
N VAL A 191 -11.26 5.64 13.98
CA VAL A 191 -10.40 6.81 14.26
C VAL A 191 -10.04 7.59 12.99
N PHE A 192 -10.27 7.01 11.80
CA PHE A 192 -10.00 7.66 10.52
C PHE A 192 -11.27 7.62 9.67
N LEU A 193 -11.99 8.74 9.61
CA LEU A 193 -13.33 8.82 9.00
C LEU A 193 -13.42 9.77 7.81
N ASP A 194 -12.50 10.72 7.73
CA ASP A 194 -12.42 11.72 6.68
C ASP A 194 -11.04 11.67 6.01
N ASP A 195 -10.99 12.06 4.73
CA ASP A 195 -9.72 12.14 4.01
C ASP A 195 -8.78 13.12 4.70
N TYR A 196 -7.49 12.82 4.63
CA TYR A 196 -6.46 13.68 5.20
C TYR A 196 -5.32 13.88 4.21
N LEU A 197 -5.04 15.13 3.86
CA LEU A 197 -3.86 15.49 3.07
C LEU A 197 -2.66 15.70 4.00
N LEU A 198 -1.71 14.77 3.96
CA LEU A 198 -0.43 14.95 4.61
C LEU A 198 0.52 15.72 3.70
N ARG A 199 1.00 16.87 4.17
CA ARG A 199 2.06 17.63 3.52
C ARG A 199 2.99 18.20 4.57
N TRP A 200 4.28 17.94 4.40
CA TRP A 200 5.34 18.55 5.20
C TRP A 200 6.03 19.63 4.37
N GLY A 201 6.45 20.72 5.02
CA GLY A 201 7.37 21.67 4.37
C GLY A 201 8.71 21.01 4.09
N GLU A 202 9.26 20.35 5.11
CA GLU A 202 10.38 19.41 5.00
C GLU A 202 9.96 18.10 5.71
N PRO A 203 9.96 16.94 5.02
CA PRO A 203 9.53 15.69 5.63
C PRO A 203 10.34 15.31 6.88
N PRO A 204 9.69 14.99 8.02
CA PRO A 204 10.39 14.57 9.23
C PRO A 204 11.29 13.35 9.06
N LEU A 205 10.85 12.38 8.25
CA LEU A 205 11.67 11.23 7.89
C LEU A 205 12.95 11.66 7.16
N ALA A 206 12.87 12.62 6.24
CA ALA A 206 14.04 13.12 5.53
C ALA A 206 15.04 13.77 6.50
N ARG A 207 14.57 14.67 7.38
CA ARG A 207 15.40 15.31 8.41
C ARG A 207 16.09 14.30 9.31
N TRP A 208 15.37 13.26 9.73
CA TRP A 208 15.95 12.21 10.55
C TRP A 208 17.01 11.39 9.81
N LEU A 209 16.74 11.01 8.56
CA LEU A 209 17.70 10.24 7.76
C LEU A 209 18.97 11.03 7.46
N THR A 210 18.87 12.33 7.18
CA THR A 210 20.00 13.16 6.75
C THR A 210 20.75 13.80 7.91
N LEU A 211 20.04 14.24 8.97
CA LEU A 211 20.60 15.03 10.07
C LEU A 211 20.55 14.30 11.43
N GLY A 212 19.88 13.15 11.52
CA GLY A 212 19.65 12.47 12.80
C GLY A 212 18.64 13.19 13.71
N ASP A 213 17.77 14.03 13.15
CA ASP A 213 16.78 14.82 13.88
C ASP A 213 15.66 13.94 14.47
N VAL A 214 15.84 13.52 15.73
CA VAL A 214 14.87 12.68 16.46
C VAL A 214 13.60 13.46 16.82
N GLU A 215 13.69 14.77 17.06
CA GLU A 215 12.53 15.59 17.42
C GLU A 215 11.57 15.74 16.23
N ALA A 216 12.09 15.75 15.00
CA ALA A 216 11.27 15.63 13.80
C ALA A 216 10.43 14.34 13.82
N LEU A 217 11.02 13.18 14.14
CA LEU A 217 10.25 11.92 14.26
C LEU A 217 9.20 11.97 15.38
N ARG A 218 9.48 12.62 16.51
CA ARG A 218 8.46 12.79 17.57
C ARG A 218 7.29 13.61 17.09
N THR A 219 7.57 14.69 16.36
CA THR A 219 6.55 15.55 15.73
C THR A 219 5.71 14.76 14.73
N GLU A 220 6.36 13.93 13.90
CA GLU A 220 5.70 13.04 12.95
C GLU A 220 4.78 12.03 13.66
N PHE A 221 5.29 11.37 14.70
CA PHE A 221 4.54 10.41 15.50
C PHE A 221 3.27 11.03 16.08
N LEU A 222 3.40 12.19 16.74
CA LEU A 222 2.26 12.89 17.34
C LEU A 222 1.24 13.30 16.29
N ARG A 223 1.69 13.79 15.13
CA ARG A 223 0.79 14.14 14.03
C ARG A 223 -0.02 12.94 13.56
N TYR A 224 0.61 11.78 13.35
CA TYR A 224 -0.12 10.58 12.91
C TYR A 224 -1.13 10.08 13.95
N VAL A 225 -0.80 10.17 15.24
CA VAL A 225 -1.77 9.85 16.30
C VAL A 225 -2.95 10.83 16.30
N GLU A 226 -2.67 12.13 16.19
CA GLU A 226 -3.70 13.20 16.18
C GLU A 226 -4.73 13.00 15.07
N VAL A 227 -4.29 12.58 13.89
CA VAL A 227 -5.16 12.44 12.71
C VAL A 227 -5.67 11.01 12.50
N GLY A 228 -5.34 10.08 13.39
CA GLY A 228 -5.82 8.70 13.31
C GLY A 228 -5.08 7.79 12.32
N LEU A 229 -3.92 8.19 11.78
CA LEU A 229 -3.06 7.35 10.92
C LEU A 229 -2.21 6.39 11.76
N LEU A 230 -2.86 5.51 12.49
CA LEU A 230 -2.24 4.71 13.54
C LEU A 230 -1.17 3.73 13.02
N SER A 231 -1.36 3.07 11.88
CA SER A 231 -0.30 2.21 11.32
C SER A 231 0.95 3.00 10.95
N MET A 232 0.80 4.26 10.51
CA MET A 232 1.92 5.17 10.25
C MET A 232 2.60 5.61 11.55
N ALA A 233 1.83 5.88 12.61
CA ALA A 233 2.41 6.17 13.94
C ALA A 233 3.25 4.98 14.44
N ALA A 234 2.81 3.74 14.26
CA ALA A 234 3.58 2.55 14.60
C ALA A 234 4.90 2.46 13.82
N HIS A 235 4.89 2.84 12.53
CA HIS A 235 6.09 2.90 11.71
C HIS A 235 7.13 3.90 12.24
N VAL A 236 6.69 5.08 12.69
CA VAL A 236 7.56 6.09 13.30
C VAL A 236 8.07 5.64 14.67
N ALA A 237 7.23 5.01 15.49
CA ALA A 237 7.63 4.45 16.77
C ALA A 237 8.73 3.38 16.60
N LYS A 238 8.64 2.53 15.57
CA LYS A 238 9.74 1.60 15.23
C LYS A 238 11.05 2.32 14.91
N ASP A 239 11.00 3.44 14.17
CA ASP A 239 12.19 4.22 13.84
C ASP A 239 12.77 4.96 15.07
N LEU A 240 11.93 5.45 15.99
CA LEU A 240 12.36 6.03 17.28
C LEU A 240 13.09 4.99 18.15
N GLY A 241 12.73 3.71 18.02
CA GLY A 241 13.61 2.59 18.34
C GLY A 241 13.92 2.31 19.81
N THR A 242 13.40 3.08 20.77
CA THR A 242 13.52 2.77 22.22
C THR A 242 12.69 1.53 22.59
N PRO A 243 13.01 0.80 23.67
CA PRO A 243 12.20 -0.35 24.10
C PRO A 243 10.71 -0.02 24.25
N SER A 244 10.39 1.14 24.83
CA SER A 244 9.00 1.60 24.98
C SER A 244 8.32 1.89 23.66
N PHE A 245 9.01 2.55 22.71
CA PHE A 245 8.43 2.82 21.38
C PHE A 245 8.27 1.54 20.54
N ARG A 246 9.18 0.57 20.66
CA ARG A 246 9.01 -0.73 20.00
C ARG A 246 7.79 -1.47 20.54
N ALA A 247 7.63 -1.53 21.87
CA ALA A 247 6.46 -2.14 22.48
C ALA A 247 5.16 -1.42 22.07
N LEU A 248 5.17 -0.08 22.07
CA LEU A 248 4.03 0.71 21.63
C LEU A 248 3.68 0.46 20.15
N ALA A 249 4.68 0.33 19.28
CA ALA A 249 4.44 0.02 17.87
C ALA A 249 3.71 -1.32 17.70
N GLU A 250 4.10 -2.36 18.43
CA GLU A 250 3.42 -3.67 18.38
C GLU A 250 1.98 -3.57 18.89
N VAL A 251 1.74 -2.86 20.01
CA VAL A 251 0.39 -2.61 20.53
C VAL A 251 -0.49 -1.88 19.50
N ILE A 252 0.07 -0.88 18.80
CA ILE A 252 -0.66 -0.18 17.75
C ILE A 252 -0.96 -1.13 16.58
N TYR A 253 0.02 -1.94 16.14
CA TYR A 253 -0.22 -2.91 15.06
C TYR A 253 -1.32 -3.91 15.39
N GLU A 254 -1.34 -4.43 16.62
CA GLU A 254 -2.41 -5.32 17.10
C GLU A 254 -3.76 -4.60 17.11
N ALA A 255 -3.80 -3.35 17.57
CA ALA A 255 -5.05 -2.58 17.64
C ALA A 255 -5.62 -2.23 16.26
N VAL A 256 -4.77 -2.11 15.25
CA VAL A 256 -5.17 -1.78 13.87
C VAL A 256 -5.17 -2.98 12.93
N ASP A 257 -4.92 -4.18 13.44
CA ASP A 257 -5.00 -5.38 12.61
C ASP A 257 -6.43 -5.60 12.10
N ILE A 258 -6.53 -6.19 10.91
CA ILE A 258 -7.83 -6.43 10.28
C ILE A 258 -8.16 -7.89 10.47
N GLU A 259 -8.91 -8.17 11.53
CA GLU A 259 -9.52 -9.47 11.74
C GLU A 259 -10.56 -9.72 10.65
N LYS A 260 -10.23 -10.61 9.72
CA LYS A 260 -11.24 -11.15 8.79
C LYS A 260 -12.16 -12.03 9.61
N ALA A 261 -13.48 -11.79 9.52
CA ALA A 261 -14.44 -12.59 10.26
C ALA A 261 -14.27 -14.07 9.89
N ARG A 262 -14.00 -14.91 10.89
CA ARG A 262 -14.04 -16.36 10.73
C ARG A 262 -15.51 -16.76 10.63
N GLN A 263 -15.90 -17.38 9.53
CA GLN A 263 -17.18 -18.08 9.50
C GLN A 263 -17.07 -19.30 10.43
N GLY A 264 -17.99 -19.39 11.39
CA GLY A 264 -18.16 -20.54 12.27
C GLY A 264 -18.88 -21.69 11.58
#